data_AF-A0A803XQI2-F1
#
_entry.id   AF-A0A803XQI2-F1
#
_cell.length_a   1.000
_cell.length_b   1.000
_cell.length_c   1.000
_cell.angle_alpha   90.00
_cell.angle_beta   90.00
_cell.angle_gamma   90.00
#
_symmetry.space_group_name_H-M   'P 1'
#
loop_
_entity.id
_entity.type
_entity.pdbx_description
1 polymer ?
#
loop_
_entity_poly.entity_id
_entity_poly.type
_entity_poly.pdbx_seq_one_letter_code
_entity_poly.pdbx_strand_id
1 'polypeptide(L)'
;MNFKVFVLCFIIPKQYLNKYYGCPKDNCNLFVLKDTLKKMQKFFGLPETGDLDQNTIETMKKPRCGNPDVANYNFFPRKPKWEKNHITYRYCLCFAHT
;
A
#
# COMPACT_ATOMS: atom_id res chain seq x y z
N MET A 1 12.12 -20.40 18.92
CA MET A 1 11.52 -19.17 18.37
C MET A 1 12.53 -18.53 17.44
N ASN A 2 12.29 -18.55 16.13
CA ASN A 2 13.34 -18.33 15.12
C ASN A 2 13.54 -16.84 14.81
N PHE A 3 14.80 -16.40 14.81
CA PHE A 3 15.26 -15.05 14.44
C PHE A 3 14.66 -14.55 13.11
N LYS A 4 14.39 -15.46 12.15
CA LYS A 4 13.68 -15.16 10.89
C LYS A 4 12.27 -14.58 11.08
N VAL A 5 11.52 -15.03 12.09
CA VAL A 5 10.14 -14.56 12.37
C VAL A 5 10.14 -13.10 12.85
N PHE A 6 11.11 -12.74 13.69
CA PHE A 6 11.25 -11.38 14.20
C PHE A 6 11.57 -10.39 13.07
N VAL A 7 12.50 -10.75 12.16
CA VAL A 7 12.90 -9.89 11.05
C VAL A 7 11.76 -9.71 10.03
N LEU A 8 10.99 -10.76 9.74
CA LEU A 8 9.80 -10.66 8.86
C LEU A 8 8.70 -9.77 9.45
N CYS A 9 8.53 -9.76 10.77
CA CYS A 9 7.49 -8.96 11.44
C CYS A 9 7.71 -7.45 11.29
N PHE A 10 8.97 -6.99 11.19
CA PHE A 10 9.28 -5.56 11.06
C PHE A 10 9.50 -5.08 9.62
N ILE A 11 9.94 -5.95 8.70
CA ILE A 11 10.21 -5.53 7.31
C ILE A 11 8.91 -5.41 6.49
N ILE A 12 7.97 -6.34 6.67
CA ILE A 12 6.71 -6.37 5.89
C ILE A 12 5.88 -5.10 6.10
N PRO A 13 5.64 -4.62 7.34
CA PRO A 13 4.78 -3.45 7.56
C PRO A 13 5.39 -2.16 7.04
N LYS A 14 6.71 -1.97 7.20
CA LYS A 14 7.40 -0.76 6.71
C LYS A 14 7.35 -0.67 5.18
N GLN A 15 7.57 -1.78 4.48
CA GLN A 15 7.46 -1.84 3.02
C GLN A 15 6.02 -1.61 2.54
N TYR A 16 5.05 -2.18 3.25
CA TYR A 16 3.62 -2.01 2.95
C TYR A 16 3.20 -0.54 3.04
N LEU A 17 3.50 0.11 4.17
CA LEU A 17 3.15 1.51 4.38
C LEU A 17 3.92 2.44 3.43
N ASN A 18 5.17 2.13 3.07
CA ASN A 18 5.88 2.88 2.04
C ASN A 18 5.18 2.78 0.68
N LYS A 19 4.77 1.57 0.27
CA LYS A 19 4.18 1.33 -1.06
C LYS A 19 2.78 1.92 -1.20
N TYR A 20 1.92 1.74 -0.20
CA TYR A 20 0.50 2.10 -0.31
C TYR A 20 0.17 3.44 0.36
N TYR A 21 0.95 3.84 1.36
CA TYR A 21 0.69 5.04 2.16
C TYR A 21 1.78 6.13 2.01
N GLY A 22 2.85 5.86 1.26
CA GLY A 22 3.85 6.87 0.90
C GLY A 22 4.81 7.26 2.03
N CYS A 23 4.97 6.46 3.09
CA CYS A 23 5.95 6.80 4.14
C CYS A 23 7.38 6.82 3.55
N PRO A 24 8.12 7.94 3.54
CA PRO A 24 9.42 8.04 2.88
C PRO A 24 10.43 7.04 3.46
N LYS A 25 11.19 6.34 2.60
CA LYS A 25 12.14 5.27 3.04
C LYS A 25 13.19 5.78 4.03
N ASP A 26 13.53 7.06 3.92
CA ASP A 26 14.68 7.68 4.59
C ASP A 26 14.27 8.50 5.84
N ASN A 27 12.98 8.86 5.98
CA ASN A 27 12.48 9.74 7.06
C ASN A 27 11.13 9.29 7.65
N CYS A 28 10.81 8.00 7.57
CA CYS A 28 9.68 7.42 8.31
C CYS A 28 10.10 7.30 9.79
N ASN A 29 10.02 8.40 10.54
CA ASN A 29 10.25 8.39 11.98
C ASN A 29 9.11 7.62 12.70
N LEU A 30 9.31 7.27 13.98
CA LEU A 30 8.34 6.46 14.74
C LEU A 30 6.95 7.13 14.82
N PHE A 31 6.92 8.46 14.91
CA PHE A 31 5.68 9.24 14.98
C PHE A 31 4.90 9.20 13.66
N VAL A 32 5.57 9.44 12.53
CA VAL A 32 5.01 9.37 11.17
C VAL A 32 4.57 7.95 10.86
N LEU A 33 5.34 6.93 11.29
CA LEU A 33 4.94 5.54 11.14
C LEU A 33 3.62 5.26 11.88
N LYS A 34 3.50 5.70 13.13
CA LYS A 34 2.29 5.53 13.94
C LYS A 34 1.07 6.19 13.32
N ASP A 35 1.21 7.43 12.85
CA ASP A 35 0.13 8.15 12.17
C ASP A 35 -0.25 7.50 10.83
N THR A 36 0.73 7.01 10.08
CA THR A 36 0.49 6.31 8.81
C THR A 36 -0.21 4.98 9.05
N LEU A 37 0.14 4.28 10.13
CA LEU A 37 -0.50 3.04 10.51
C LEU A 37 -1.96 3.26 10.93
N LYS A 38 -2.26 4.35 11.66
CA LYS A 38 -3.65 4.73 11.98
C LYS A 38 -4.48 5.00 10.72
N LYS A 39 -3.91 5.70 9.73
CA LYS A 39 -4.58 5.90 8.43
C LYS A 39 -4.90 4.58 7.73
N MET A 40 -3.98 3.62 7.79
CA MET A 40 -4.19 2.29 7.25
C MET A 40 -5.29 1.54 8.01
N GLN A 41 -5.20 1.50 9.34
CA GLN A 41 -6.21 0.87 10.19
C GLN A 41 -7.60 1.43 9.91
N LYS A 42 -7.73 2.75 9.85
CA LYS A 42 -8.97 3.44 9.50
C LYS A 42 -9.52 3.03 8.14
N PHE A 43 -8.67 2.91 7.11
CA PHE A 43 -9.08 2.52 5.77
C PHE A 43 -9.69 1.11 5.73
N PHE A 44 -9.14 0.19 6.53
CA PHE A 44 -9.62 -1.19 6.63
C PHE A 44 -10.67 -1.40 7.74
N GLY A 45 -11.11 -0.35 8.43
CA GLY A 45 -12.07 -0.43 9.53
C GLY A 45 -11.52 -1.14 10.79
N LEU A 46 -10.20 -1.16 10.96
CA LEU A 46 -9.53 -1.68 12.15
C LEU A 46 -9.45 -0.60 13.24
N PRO A 47 -9.29 -0.98 14.52
CA PRO A 47 -9.05 -0.02 15.61
C PRO A 47 -7.79 0.84 15.34
N GLU A 48 -7.92 2.16 15.44
CA GLU A 48 -6.85 3.14 15.15
C GLU A 48 -5.79 3.24 16.29
N THR A 49 -5.21 2.10 16.68
CA THR A 49 -4.21 2.03 17.76
C THR A 49 -2.88 2.68 17.37
N GLY A 50 -2.53 2.62 16.09
CA GLY A 50 -1.20 2.97 15.61
C GLY A 50 -0.13 1.94 15.97
N ASP A 51 -0.54 0.75 16.42
CA ASP A 51 0.35 -0.35 16.77
C ASP A 51 0.11 -1.56 15.84
N LEU A 52 1.16 -2.35 15.60
CA LEU A 52 1.09 -3.56 14.77
C LEU A 52 0.45 -4.71 15.55
N ASP A 53 -0.87 -4.69 15.66
CA ASP A 53 -1.65 -5.81 16.20
C ASP A 53 -1.78 -6.95 15.17
N GLN A 54 -2.15 -8.13 15.67
CA GLN A 54 -2.27 -9.33 14.84
C GLN A 54 -3.24 -9.14 13.67
N ASN A 55 -4.36 -8.44 13.87
CA ASN A 55 -5.34 -8.17 12.82
C ASN A 55 -4.79 -7.23 11.73
N THR A 56 -4.00 -6.21 12.12
CA THR A 56 -3.30 -5.35 11.16
C THR A 56 -2.31 -6.15 10.33
N ILE A 57 -1.51 -7.01 10.97
CA ILE A 57 -0.51 -7.85 10.28
C ILE A 57 -1.18 -8.81 9.29
N GLU A 58 -2.26 -9.48 9.70
CA GLU A 58 -3.02 -10.38 8.83
C GLU A 58 -3.62 -9.65 7.64
N THR A 59 -4.12 -8.44 7.85
CA THR A 59 -4.64 -7.58 6.77
C THR A 59 -3.55 -7.18 5.78
N MET A 60 -2.35 -6.83 6.27
CA MET A 60 -1.20 -6.47 5.41
C MET A 60 -0.69 -7.64 4.56
N LYS A 61 -0.89 -8.89 5.00
CA LYS A 61 -0.46 -10.10 4.28
C LYS A 61 -1.41 -10.52 3.16
N LYS A 62 -2.65 -10.04 3.16
CA LYS A 62 -3.64 -10.42 2.13
C LYS A 62 -3.20 -9.87 0.76
N PRO A 63 -3.35 -10.66 -0.33
CA PRO A 63 -3.08 -10.18 -1.67
C PRO A 63 -3.99 -8.99 -2.01
N ARG A 64 -3.44 -7.97 -2.67
CA ARG A 64 -4.13 -6.71 -2.97
C ARG A 64 -3.66 -6.10 -4.28
N CYS A 65 -4.38 -5.10 -4.77
CA CYS A 65 -3.99 -4.34 -5.94
C CYS A 65 -2.70 -3.53 -5.68
N GLY A 66 -1.97 -3.21 -6.75
CA GLY A 66 -0.72 -2.46 -6.68
C GLY A 66 -0.87 -0.96 -6.49
N ASN A 67 -2.10 -0.43 -6.53
CA ASN A 67 -2.36 1.01 -6.45
C ASN A 67 -2.25 1.52 -5.00
N PRO A 68 -1.68 2.71 -4.77
CA PRO A 68 -1.64 3.35 -3.45
C PRO A 68 -3.03 3.71 -2.91
N ASP A 69 -3.20 3.70 -1.57
CA ASP A 69 -4.48 3.97 -0.90
C ASP A 69 -4.73 5.45 -0.60
N VAL A 70 -3.65 6.22 -0.41
CA VAL A 70 -3.73 7.64 0.03
C VAL A 70 -3.06 8.61 -0.93
N ALA A 71 -2.64 8.14 -2.11
CA ALA A 71 -2.09 9.03 -3.11
C ALA A 71 -3.22 9.75 -3.87
N ASN A 72 -3.06 11.06 -4.07
CA ASN A 72 -3.53 11.67 -5.30
C ASN A 72 -2.98 10.82 -6.44
N TYR A 73 -3.79 10.47 -7.44
CA TYR A 73 -3.34 9.81 -8.66
C TYR A 73 -2.29 10.69 -9.36
N ASN A 74 -1.04 10.71 -8.89
CA ASN A 74 0.02 11.60 -9.37
C ASN A 74 0.45 11.24 -10.80
N PHE A 75 -0.01 10.10 -11.32
CA PHE A 75 0.21 9.72 -12.70
C PHE A 75 -0.59 10.58 -13.68
N PHE A 76 -1.79 11.05 -13.28
CA PHE A 76 -2.63 11.87 -14.14
C PHE A 76 -2.75 13.27 -13.53
N PRO A 77 -2.42 14.34 -14.27
CA PRO A 77 -2.73 15.68 -13.81
C PRO A 77 -4.26 15.81 -13.68
N ARG A 78 -4.74 16.23 -12.50
CA ARG A 78 -6.17 16.44 -12.15
C ARG A 78 -6.95 15.15 -11.85
N LYS A 79 -8.29 15.22 -11.82
CA LYS A 79 -9.19 14.08 -11.58
C LYS A 79 -9.47 13.38 -12.91
N PRO A 80 -8.88 12.20 -13.18
CA PRO A 80 -9.09 11.51 -14.45
C PRO A 80 -10.56 11.13 -14.63
N LYS A 81 -11.14 11.52 -15.75
CA LYS A 81 -12.51 11.17 -16.15
C LYS A 81 -12.51 10.94 -17.66
N TRP A 82 -13.17 9.88 -18.11
CA TRP A 82 -13.40 9.67 -19.53
C TRP A 82 -14.31 10.77 -20.08
N GLU A 83 -13.84 11.48 -21.11
CA GLU A 83 -14.64 12.51 -21.79
C GLU A 83 -15.73 11.92 -22.70
N LYS A 84 -15.54 10.66 -23.11
CA LYS A 84 -16.44 9.92 -23.99
C LYS A 84 -16.97 8.67 -23.27
N ASN A 85 -18.17 8.25 -23.64
CA ASN A 85 -18.79 7.04 -23.08
C ASN A 85 -18.38 5.77 -23.82
N HIS A 86 -17.95 5.88 -25.09
CA HIS A 86 -17.50 4.75 -25.88
C HIS A 86 -15.99 4.52 -25.68
N ILE A 87 -15.65 3.60 -24.78
CA ILE A 87 -14.26 3.27 -24.41
C ILE A 87 -13.78 2.11 -25.25
N THR A 88 -12.56 2.22 -25.80
CA THR A 88 -11.90 1.14 -26.54
C THR A 88 -10.68 0.67 -25.75
N TYR A 89 -10.38 -0.63 -25.83
CA TYR A 89 -9.22 -1.23 -25.19
C TYR A 89 -8.50 -2.17 -26.17
N ARG A 90 -7.22 -2.43 -25.93
CA ARG A 90 -6.38 -3.31 -26.76
C ARG A 90 -5.58 -4.24 -25.87
N TYR A 91 -5.64 -5.54 -26.16
CA TYR A 91 -4.72 -6.50 -25.56
C TYR A 91 -3.34 -6.35 -26.20
N CYS A 92 -2.35 -5.96 -25.42
CA CYS A 92 -0.96 -6.00 -25.85
C CYS A 92 -0.38 -7.37 -25.48
N LEU A 93 -0.25 -8.25 -26.47
CA LEU A 93 0.51 -9.50 -26.31
C LEU A 93 1.99 -9.13 -26.32
N CYS A 94 2.65 -9.27 -25.17
CA CYS A 94 4.11 -9.31 -25.14
C CYS A 94 4.54 -10.66 -25.74
N PHE A 95 4.90 -10.66 -27.02
CA PHE A 95 5.67 -11.76 -27.58
C PHE A 95 7.08 -11.66 -27.00
N ALA A 96 7.38 -12.51 -26.03
CA ALA A 96 8.76 -12.75 -25.65
C ALA A 96 9.46 -13.37 -26.87
N HIS A 97 10.41 -12.65 -27.46
CA HIS A 97 11.36 -13.28 -28.37
C HIS A 97 12.09 -14.36 -27.57
N THR A 98 11.97 -15.59 -28.05
CA THR A 98 12.71 -16.76 -27.54
C THR A 98 14.18 -16.66 -27.91
#